data_AF-A0A091NA65-F1
#
_entry.id   AF-A0A091NA65-F1
#
_cell.length_a   1.000
_cell.length_b   1.000
_cell.length_c   1.000
_cell.angle_alpha   90.00
_cell.angle_beta   90.00
_cell.angle_gamma   90.00
#
_symmetry.space_group_name_H-M   'P 1'
#
loop_
_entity.id
_entity.type
_entity.pdbx_description
1 polymer ?
#
loop_
_entity_poly.entity_id
_entity_poly.type
_entity_poly.pdbx_seq_one_letter_code
_entity_poly.pdbx_strand_id
1 'polypeptide(L)'
;DAEKRIRLLQFVTGTSRVPMNGFAELYGSNGPQLFTIEQWGSPDKLPRAHTCFNRLDLPLYESFEDLREKLLMAVENAQGF
;
A
#
# COMPACT_ATOMS: atom_id res chain seq x y z
N ASP A 1 -13.52 0.43 -7.34
CA ASP A 1 -14.34 -0.63 -6.71
C ASP A 1 -13.91 -0.84 -5.25
N ALA A 2 -14.85 -1.19 -4.38
CA ALA A 2 -14.57 -1.42 -2.95
C ALA A 2 -13.54 -2.53 -2.73
N GLU A 3 -13.61 -3.60 -3.53
CA GLU A 3 -12.66 -4.72 -3.50
C GLU A 3 -11.21 -4.27 -3.76
N LYS A 4 -10.98 -3.41 -4.76
CA LYS A 4 -9.64 -2.88 -5.05
C LYS A 4 -9.06 -2.06 -3.89
N ARG A 5 -9.91 -1.31 -3.18
CA ARG A 5 -9.50 -0.55 -1.98
C ARG A 5 -9.12 -1.48 -0.84
N ILE A 6 -9.87 -2.56 -0.63
CA ILE A 6 -9.57 -3.58 0.37
C ILE A 6 -8.25 -4.29 0.05
N ARG A 7 -8.01 -4.65 -1.22
CA ARG A 7 -6.75 -5.25 -1.66
C ARG A 7 -5.57 -4.30 -1.50
N LEU A 8 -5.74 -3.01 -1.80
CA LEU A 8 -4.71 -2.00 -1.55
C LEU A 8 -4.38 -1.89 -0.06
N LEU A 9 -5.40 -1.91 0.81
CA LEU A 9 -5.18 -1.92 2.26
C LEU A 9 -4.38 -3.15 2.68
N GLN A 10 -4.75 -4.34 2.20
CA GLN A 10 -4.03 -5.57 2.49
C GLN A 10 -2.60 -5.57 1.95
N PHE A 11 -2.39 -5.02 0.76
CA PHE A 11 -1.05 -4.88 0.17
C PHE A 11 -0.13 -4.06 1.08
N VAL A 12 -0.60 -2.95 1.63
CA VAL A 12 0.23 -2.03 2.42
C VAL A 12 0.33 -2.43 3.90
N THR A 13 -0.73 -3.02 4.47
CA THR A 13 -0.82 -3.29 5.92
C THR A 13 -0.77 -4.77 6.27
N GLY A 14 -0.77 -5.66 5.29
CA GLY A 14 -0.87 -7.11 5.48
C GLY A 14 -2.27 -7.61 5.86
N THR A 15 -3.25 -6.72 6.06
CA THR A 15 -4.61 -7.09 6.48
C THR A 15 -5.68 -6.32 5.69
N SER A 16 -6.82 -6.96 5.44
CA SER A 16 -7.99 -6.33 4.81
C SER A 16 -8.88 -5.57 5.80
N ARG A 17 -8.53 -5.55 7.10
CA ARG A 17 -9.36 -4.99 8.18
C ARG A 17 -8.81 -3.66 8.68
N VAL A 18 -9.73 -2.74 8.96
CA VAL A 18 -9.45 -1.48 9.64
C VAL A 18 -9.73 -1.65 11.14
N PRO A 19 -8.92 -1.08 12.04
CA PRO A 19 -9.20 -1.06 13.48
C PRO A 19 -10.56 -0.44 13.79
N MET A 20 -11.16 -0.81 14.94
CA MET A 20 -12.46 -0.27 15.38
C MET A 20 -12.46 1.26 15.47
N ASN A 21 -11.34 1.83 15.90
CA ASN A 21 -11.14 3.28 16.04
C ASN A 21 -10.64 3.94 14.75
N GLY A 22 -10.64 3.21 13.63
CA GLY A 22 -10.26 3.72 12.31
C GLY A 22 -8.75 3.76 12.06
N PHE A 23 -8.35 4.51 11.02
CA PHE A 23 -6.96 4.60 10.57
C PHE A 23 -6.01 5.31 11.55
N ALA A 24 -6.54 6.09 12.49
CA ALA A 24 -5.76 6.78 13.51
C ALA A 24 -5.09 5.81 14.50
N GLU A 25 -5.62 4.59 14.61
CA GLU A 25 -5.08 3.53 15.48
C GLU A 25 -4.60 2.33 14.68
N LEU A 26 -3.99 2.56 13.51
CA LEU A 26 -3.27 1.49 12.83
C LEU A 26 -2.07 1.03 13.65
N TYR A 27 -1.83 -0.29 13.63
CA TYR A 27 -0.68 -0.92 14.29
C TYR A 27 0.24 -1.54 13.24
N GLY A 28 1.53 -1.37 13.43
CA GLY A 28 2.58 -2.13 12.77
C GLY A 28 3.18 -3.17 13.73
N SER A 29 4.28 -3.79 13.33
CA SER A 29 4.94 -4.83 14.13
C SER A 29 5.50 -4.31 15.47
N ASN A 30 5.79 -3.00 15.56
CA ASN A 30 6.41 -2.37 16.73
C ASN A 30 5.47 -1.44 17.51
N GLY A 31 4.15 -1.55 17.32
CA GLY A 31 3.15 -0.72 18.00
C GLY A 31 2.38 0.20 17.05
N PRO A 32 1.78 1.31 17.55
CA PRO A 32 1.02 2.25 16.74
C PRO A 32 1.84 2.79 15.56
N GLN A 33 1.32 2.65 14.34
CA GLN A 33 1.99 3.03 13.11
C GLN A 33 0.96 3.42 12.06
N LEU A 34 0.96 4.69 11.67
CA LEU A 34 0.05 5.23 10.65
C LEU A 34 0.38 4.70 9.25
N PHE A 35 -0.64 4.69 8.40
CA PHE A 35 -0.45 4.48 6.96
C PHE A 35 0.45 5.59 6.40
N THR A 36 1.55 5.20 5.77
CA THR A 36 2.57 6.14 5.29
C THR A 36 2.83 5.92 3.80
N ILE A 37 2.97 7.01 3.05
CA ILE A 37 3.44 6.97 1.66
C ILE A 37 4.81 7.64 1.63
N GLU A 38 5.80 6.93 1.10
CA GLU A 38 7.17 7.42 0.97
C GLU A 38 7.58 7.38 -0.50
N GLN A 39 8.21 8.46 -0.97
CA GLN A 39 8.74 8.51 -2.32
C GLN A 39 9.97 7.59 -2.42
N TRP A 40 9.98 6.68 -3.39
CA TRP A 40 11.09 5.74 -3.55
C TRP A 40 11.30 5.27 -4.99
N GLY A 41 12.56 5.13 -5.39
CA GLY A 41 12.93 4.47 -6.64
C GLY A 41 12.72 5.33 -7.87
N SER A 42 12.77 4.68 -9.03
CA SER A 42 12.63 5.29 -10.36
C SER A 42 11.29 4.94 -11.00
N PRO A 43 10.78 5.76 -11.95
CA PRO A 43 9.44 5.59 -12.50
C PRO A 43 9.20 4.25 -13.20
N ASP A 44 10.24 3.51 -13.59
CA ASP A 44 10.13 2.16 -14.18
C ASP A 44 9.70 1.08 -13.16
N LYS A 45 9.96 1.29 -11.87
CA LYS A 45 9.66 0.30 -10.82
C LYS A 45 8.17 0.20 -10.52
N LEU A 46 7.76 -0.94 -9.95
CA LEU A 46 6.45 -1.11 -9.32
C LEU A 46 6.48 -0.57 -7.88
N PRO A 47 5.33 -0.12 -7.33
CA PRO A 47 5.23 0.22 -5.92
C PRO A 47 5.52 -0.99 -5.04
N ARG A 48 6.06 -0.73 -3.85
CA ARG A 48 6.38 -1.78 -2.87
C ARG A 48 5.72 -1.45 -1.54
N ALA A 49 5.46 -2.47 -0.75
CA ALA A 49 4.88 -2.31 0.57
C ALA A 49 5.79 -2.91 1.65
N HIS A 50 5.85 -2.24 2.79
CA HIS A 50 6.44 -2.76 4.03
C HIS A 50 5.32 -2.91 5.05
N THR A 51 4.70 -4.09 5.09
CA THR A 51 3.51 -4.35 5.91
C THR A 51 3.75 -4.18 7.39
N CYS A 52 4.95 -4.47 7.87
CA CYS A 52 5.36 -4.25 9.26
C CYS A 52 5.27 -2.77 9.70
N PHE A 53 5.32 -1.84 8.74
CA PHE A 53 5.33 -0.39 8.97
C PHE A 53 4.14 0.35 8.36
N ASN A 54 3.14 -0.37 7.82
CA ASN A 54 2.02 0.22 7.08
C ASN A 54 2.48 1.23 6.01
N ARG A 55 3.61 0.95 5.33
CA ARG A 55 4.25 1.90 4.41
C ARG A 55 4.16 1.46 2.96
N LEU A 56 3.72 2.37 2.11
CA LEU A 56 3.75 2.27 0.65
C LEU A 56 4.93 3.08 0.10
N ASP A 57 5.91 2.40 -0.47
CA ASP A 57 7.00 3.00 -1.22
C ASP A 57 6.50 3.25 -2.65
N LEU A 58 6.34 4.52 -3.03
CA LEU A 58 5.74 4.94 -4.30
C LEU A 58 6.79 5.65 -5.19
N PRO A 59 7.07 5.13 -6.39
CA PRO A 59 7.87 5.85 -7.38
C PRO A 59 7.22 7.14 -7.85
N LEU A 60 8.05 8.10 -8.29
CA LEU A 60 7.59 9.33 -8.92
C LEU A 60 7.13 9.07 -10.35
N TYR A 61 5.88 8.67 -10.52
CA TYR A 61 5.30 8.52 -11.85
C TYR A 61 4.99 9.88 -12.48
N GLU A 62 5.19 9.97 -13.81
CA GLU A 62 5.01 11.20 -14.57
C GLU A 62 3.54 11.53 -14.83
N SER A 63 2.67 10.50 -14.82
CA SER A 63 1.23 10.65 -15.03
C SER A 63 0.41 9.90 -13.97
N PHE A 64 -0.85 10.32 -13.83
CA PHE A 64 -1.81 9.62 -12.97
C PHE A 64 -2.13 8.23 -13.52
N GLU A 65 -2.17 8.08 -14.83
CA GLU A 65 -2.42 6.84 -15.55
C GLU A 65 -1.33 5.80 -15.21
N ASP A 66 -0.06 6.19 -15.27
CA ASP A 66 1.08 5.33 -14.92
C ASP A 66 1.02 4.90 -13.46
N LEU A 67 0.74 5.86 -12.56
CA LEU A 67 0.58 5.57 -11.13
C LEU A 67 -0.51 4.53 -10.91
N ARG A 68 -1.68 4.76 -11.51
CA ARG A 68 -2.84 3.90 -11.35
C ARG A 68 -2.59 2.51 -11.91
N GLU A 69 -2.02 2.39 -13.11
CA GLU A 69 -1.73 1.11 -13.74
C GLU A 69 -0.74 0.29 -12.91
N LYS A 70 0.40 0.90 -12.53
CA LYS A 70 1.46 0.20 -11.79
C LYS A 70 1.04 -0.15 -10.37
N LEU A 71 0.24 0.70 -9.72
CA LEU A 71 -0.31 0.40 -8.40
C LEU A 71 -1.28 -0.78 -8.46
N LEU A 72 -2.19 -0.81 -9.43
CA LEU A 72 -3.11 -1.93 -9.59
C LEU A 72 -2.35 -3.22 -9.92
N MET A 73 -1.35 -3.14 -10.81
CA MET A 73 -0.48 -4.27 -11.13
C MET A 73 0.23 -4.83 -9.89
N ALA A 74 0.80 -3.97 -9.04
CA ALA A 74 1.47 -4.43 -7.82
C ALA A 74 0.49 -5.07 -6.83
N VAL A 75 -0.69 -4.47 -6.63
CA VAL A 75 -1.71 -4.99 -5.69
C VAL A 75 -2.29 -6.32 -6.16
N GLU A 76 -2.54 -6.49 -7.46
CA GLU A 76 -3.13 -7.71 -8.03
C GLU A 76 -2.13 -8.88 -8.03
N ASN A 77 -0.85 -8.61 -8.34
CA ASN A 77 0.19 -9.64 -8.38
C ASN A 77 0.75 -10.02 -6.99
N ALA A 78 0.45 -9.26 -5.94
CA ALA A 78 0.88 -9.58 -4.59
C ALA A 78 0.05 -10.71 -3.92
N GLN A 79 -1.04 -11.17 -4.54
CA GLN A 79 -1.93 -12.21 -3.99
C GLN A 79 -1.44 -13.66 -4.20
N GLY A 80 -0.14 -13.91 -4.10
CA GLY A 80 0.39 -15.26 -4.26
C GLY A 80 1.65 -15.48 -3.45
N PHE A 81 1.49 -15.97 -2.22
CA PHE A 81 2.26 -17.04 -1.55
C PHE A 81 1.47 -17.54 -0.34
#